data_AF-A0A1M4ZK86-F1
#
_entry.id   AF-A0A1M4ZK86-F1
#
_cell.length_a   1.000
_cell.length_b   1.000
_cell.length_c   1.000
_cell.angle_alpha   90.00
_cell.angle_beta   90.00
_cell.angle_gamma   90.00
#
_symmetry.space_group_name_H-M   'P 1'
#
loop_
_entity.id
_entity.type
_entity.pdbx_description
1 polymer ?
#
loop_
_entity_poly.entity_id
_entity_poly.type
_entity_poly.pdbx_seq_one_letter_code
_entity_poly.pdbx_strand_id
1 'polypeptide(L)'
;MIEFKNNGWVKFIFQYIYYIFEAVLVLLIIVFGQKAGEMSFKNKRLPWGGFLLGVTWGLIHLLTKGDLVIGLILCLASVLYGIAYLAVKKNIYIAYPIIFLMFVL
;
A
#
# COMPACT_ATOMS: atom_id res chain seq x y z
N MET A 1 2.96 -15.98 -12.91
CA MET A 1 3.49 -16.62 -14.15
C MET A 1 3.39 -15.75 -15.41
N ILE A 2 2.49 -14.74 -15.49
CA ILE A 2 2.34 -13.88 -16.67
C ILE A 2 3.57 -12.98 -16.90
N GLU A 3 4.13 -12.38 -15.84
CA GLU A 3 5.35 -11.56 -15.91
C GLU A 3 6.59 -12.34 -16.34
N PHE A 4 6.78 -13.53 -15.78
CA PHE A 4 7.90 -14.42 -16.14
C PHE A 4 7.89 -14.78 -17.63
N LYS A 5 6.69 -15.00 -18.19
CA LYS A 5 6.51 -15.38 -19.60
C LYS A 5 6.74 -14.22 -20.58
N ASN A 6 6.54 -12.96 -20.15
CA ASN A 6 6.59 -11.78 -21.03
C ASN A 6 7.92 -11.01 -20.98
N ASN A 7 8.70 -11.12 -19.90
CA ASN A 7 9.77 -10.16 -19.62
C ASN A 7 11.17 -10.80 -19.41
N GLY A 8 11.27 -12.13 -19.38
CA GLY A 8 12.51 -12.85 -19.12
C GLY A 8 12.97 -12.74 -17.65
N TRP A 9 13.92 -13.60 -17.27
CA TRP A 9 14.40 -13.76 -15.89
C TRP A 9 14.89 -12.46 -15.24
N VAL A 10 15.56 -11.60 -16.00
CA VAL A 10 16.17 -10.36 -15.50
C VAL A 10 15.10 -9.37 -15.03
N LYS A 11 14.14 -9.03 -15.91
CA LYS A 11 13.06 -8.10 -15.56
C LYS A 11 12.18 -8.62 -14.43
N PHE A 12 11.95 -9.93 -14.37
CA PHE A 12 11.21 -10.55 -13.26
C PHE A 12 11.89 -10.29 -11.90
N ILE A 13 13.20 -10.51 -11.81
CA ILE A 13 13.96 -10.27 -10.58
C ILE A 13 13.90 -8.79 -10.19
N PHE A 14 14.16 -7.88 -11.13
CA PHE A 14 14.09 -6.44 -10.86
C PHE A 14 12.70 -5.98 -10.44
N GLN A 15 11.64 -6.55 -11.01
CA GLN A 15 10.25 -6.23 -10.65
C GLN A 15 9.96 -6.60 -9.19
N TYR A 16 10.38 -7.78 -8.74
CA TYR A 16 10.15 -8.20 -7.36
C TYR A 16 10.99 -7.40 -6.35
N ILE A 17 12.23 -7.04 -6.72
CA ILE A 17 13.03 -6.11 -5.92
C ILE A 17 12.29 -4.77 -5.81
N TYR A 18 11.77 -4.25 -6.92
CA TYR A 18 10.99 -3.02 -6.94
C TYR A 18 9.74 -3.12 -6.05
N TYR A 19 8.96 -4.19 -6.13
CA TYR A 19 7.77 -4.40 -5.27
C TYR A 19 8.09 -4.50 -3.79
N ILE A 20 9.23 -5.08 -3.42
CA ILE A 20 9.69 -5.11 -2.02
C ILE A 20 9.89 -3.67 -1.51
N PHE A 21 10.60 -2.83 -2.27
CA PHE A 21 10.82 -1.43 -1.88
C PHE A 21 9.53 -0.61 -1.90
N GLU A 22 8.67 -0.82 -2.89
CA GLU A 22 7.38 -0.12 -2.96
C GLU A 22 6.48 -0.48 -1.78
N ALA A 23 6.41 -1.75 -1.39
CA ALA A 23 5.67 -2.18 -0.21
C ALA A 23 6.23 -1.58 1.10
N VAL A 24 7.55 -1.39 1.20
CA VAL A 24 8.14 -0.67 2.34
C VAL A 24 7.66 0.78 2.36
N LEU A 25 7.68 1.49 1.23
CA LEU A 25 7.20 2.87 1.14
C LEU A 25 5.71 2.98 1.47
N VAL A 26 4.88 2.09 0.94
CA VAL A 26 3.45 1.96 1.26
C VAL A 26 3.25 1.81 2.78
N LEU A 27 3.98 0.89 3.41
CA LEU A 27 3.91 0.69 4.85
C LEU A 27 4.34 1.93 5.63
N LEU A 28 5.42 2.61 5.23
CA LEU A 28 5.88 3.81 5.91
C LEU A 28 4.84 4.94 5.86
N ILE A 29 4.20 5.14 4.71
CA ILE A 29 3.10 6.12 4.57
C ILE A 29 1.96 5.75 5.52
N ILE A 30 1.56 4.47 5.58
CA ILE A 30 0.53 4.01 6.50
C ILE A 30 0.93 4.27 7.95
N VAL A 31 2.15 3.90 8.35
CA VAL A 31 2.63 4.03 9.74
C VAL A 31 2.64 5.50 10.18
N PHE A 32 3.24 6.38 9.38
CA PHE A 32 3.34 7.80 9.71
C PHE A 32 2.00 8.51 9.58
N GLY A 33 1.22 8.21 8.54
CA GLY A 33 -0.13 8.74 8.37
C GLY A 33 -1.07 8.32 9.50
N GLN A 34 -0.97 7.07 9.96
CA GLN A 34 -1.74 6.60 11.10
C GLN A 34 -1.37 7.38 12.36
N LYS A 35 -0.07 7.56 12.64
CA LYS A 35 0.40 8.32 13.79
C LYS A 35 -0.08 9.78 13.74
N ALA A 36 0.00 10.43 12.58
CA ALA A 36 -0.44 11.80 12.38
C ALA A 36 -1.95 11.94 12.60
N GLY A 37 -2.77 11.09 11.97
CA GLY A 37 -4.23 11.15 12.12
C GLY A 37 -4.70 10.86 13.55
N GLU A 38 -4.07 9.90 14.24
CA GLU A 38 -4.40 9.61 15.64
C GLU A 38 -4.10 10.77 16.58
N MET A 39 -2.99 11.49 16.34
CA MET A 39 -2.61 12.66 17.13
C MET A 39 -3.56 13.84 16.87
N SER A 40 -3.93 14.08 15.61
CA SER A 40 -4.79 15.20 15.23
C SER A 40 -6.26 14.99 15.63
N PHE A 41 -6.81 13.79 15.40
CA PHE A 41 -8.24 13.52 15.57
C PHE A 41 -8.56 12.76 16.87
N LYS A 42 -7.55 12.37 17.64
CA LYS A 42 -7.69 11.60 18.90
C LYS A 42 -8.50 10.30 18.76
N ASN A 43 -8.60 9.76 17.54
CA ASN A 43 -9.35 8.54 17.23
C ASN A 43 -8.39 7.47 16.69
N LYS A 44 -8.26 6.36 17.42
CA LYS A 44 -7.36 5.25 17.08
C LYS A 44 -8.01 4.13 16.25
N ARG A 45 -9.32 4.21 16.02
CA ARG A 45 -10.10 3.15 15.34
C ARG A 45 -10.14 3.31 13.82
N LEU A 46 -9.95 4.53 13.33
CA LEU A 46 -10.00 4.81 11.89
C LEU A 46 -8.63 4.56 11.23
N PRO A 47 -8.60 4.01 10.00
CA PRO A 47 -7.38 3.73 9.25
C PRO A 47 -6.82 5.00 8.58
N TRP A 48 -6.45 6.01 9.38
CA TRP A 48 -5.88 7.27 8.90
C TRP A 48 -4.69 7.08 7.96
N GLY A 49 -3.83 6.09 8.24
CA GLY A 49 -2.71 5.74 7.36
C GLY A 49 -3.16 5.28 5.98
N GLY A 50 -4.25 4.51 5.93
CA GLY A 50 -4.86 4.05 4.67
C GLY A 50 -5.54 5.18 3.90
N PHE A 51 -6.18 6.13 4.59
CA PHE A 51 -6.73 7.33 3.95
C PHE A 51 -5.64 8.19 3.33
N LEU A 52 -4.56 8.45 4.07
CA LEU A 52 -3.42 9.21 3.55
C LEU A 52 -2.82 8.51 2.33
N LEU A 53 -2.58 7.20 2.42
CA LEU A 53 -2.07 6.41 1.31
C LEU A 53 -3.01 6.46 0.09
N GLY A 54 -4.33 6.41 0.28
CA GLY A 54 -5.29 6.53 -0.81
C GLY A 54 -5.14 7.85 -1.57
N VAL A 55 -4.89 8.95 -0.86
CA VAL A 55 -4.66 10.27 -1.46
C VAL A 55 -3.29 10.37 -2.11
N THR A 56 -2.23 9.88 -1.48
CA THR A 56 -0.86 10.07 -1.99
C THR A 56 -0.42 9.01 -2.98
N TRP A 57 -1.03 7.83 -2.99
CA TRP A 57 -0.64 6.73 -3.85
C TRP A 57 -1.79 6.34 -4.79
N GLY A 58 -2.97 6.02 -4.28
CA GLY A 58 -4.12 5.63 -5.11
C GLY A 58 -4.57 6.73 -6.09
N LEU A 59 -4.77 7.95 -5.60
CA LEU A 59 -5.17 9.08 -6.42
C LEU A 59 -4.06 9.54 -7.37
N ILE A 60 -2.79 9.45 -6.98
CA ILE A 60 -1.68 9.77 -7.89
C ILE A 60 -1.64 8.76 -9.05
N HIS A 61 -1.92 7.48 -8.79
CA HIS A 61 -2.04 6.47 -9.85
C HIS A 61 -3.20 6.76 -10.80
N LEU A 62 -4.35 7.23 -10.28
CA LEU A 62 -5.46 7.71 -11.09
C LEU A 62 -5.00 8.79 -12.09
N LEU A 63 -4.29 9.80 -11.60
CA LEU A 63 -3.88 10.98 -12.37
C LEU A 63 -2.77 10.65 -13.38
N THR A 64 -1.85 9.77 -13.02
CA THR A 64 -0.65 9.47 -13.83
C THR A 64 -0.88 8.33 -14.83
N LYS A 65 -1.75 7.37 -14.52
CA LYS A 65 -2.07 6.23 -15.41
C LYS A 65 -3.29 6.50 -16.29
N GLY A 66 -4.11 7.50 -15.96
CA GLY A 66 -5.28 7.90 -16.74
C GLY A 66 -6.45 6.92 -16.67
N ASP A 67 -6.40 5.93 -15.78
CA ASP A 67 -7.45 4.93 -15.59
C ASP A 67 -8.21 5.18 -14.29
N LEU A 68 -9.46 5.63 -14.44
CA LEU A 68 -10.34 5.96 -13.32
C LEU A 68 -10.63 4.74 -12.44
N VAL A 69 -10.83 3.57 -13.06
CA VAL A 69 -11.20 2.34 -12.36
C VAL A 69 -10.02 1.84 -11.54
N ILE A 70 -8.82 1.81 -12.15
CA ILE A 70 -7.60 1.37 -11.45
C ILE A 70 -7.33 2.30 -10.26
N GLY A 71 -7.34 3.62 -10.44
CA GLY A 71 -7.05 4.51 -9.32
C GLY A 71 -8.08 4.42 -8.18
N LEU A 72 -9.37 4.21 -8.48
CA LEU A 72 -10.39 3.95 -7.45
C LEU A 72 -10.14 2.63 -6.71
N ILE A 73 -9.77 1.56 -7.41
CA ILE A 73 -9.39 0.28 -6.81
C ILE A 73 -8.19 0.48 -5.88
N LEU A 74 -7.17 1.24 -6.30
CA LEU A 74 -5.98 1.51 -5.50
C LEU A 74 -6.28 2.39 -4.28
N CYS A 75 -7.20 3.34 -4.38
CA CYS A 75 -7.71 4.10 -3.22
C CYS A 75 -8.38 3.18 -2.20
N LEU A 76 -9.24 2.26 -2.65
CA LEU A 76 -9.89 1.29 -1.76
C LEU A 76 -8.88 0.30 -1.15
N ALA A 77 -7.94 -0.21 -1.95
CA ALA A 77 -6.87 -1.08 -1.49
C ALA A 77 -6.02 -0.38 -0.41
N SER A 78 -5.75 0.91 -0.57
CA SER A 78 -5.02 1.71 0.43
C SER A 78 -5.71 1.72 1.79
N VAL A 79 -7.05 1.83 1.81
CA VAL A 79 -7.83 1.73 3.05
C VAL A 79 -7.73 0.33 3.65
N LEU A 80 -7.81 -0.72 2.82
CA LEU A 80 -7.65 -2.11 3.28
C LEU A 80 -6.26 -2.36 3.88
N TYR A 81 -5.19 -1.79 3.31
CA TYR A 81 -3.84 -1.87 3.90
C TYR A 81 -3.76 -1.18 5.25
N GLY A 82 -4.40 -0.01 5.39
CA GLY A 82 -4.52 0.68 6.68
C GLY A 82 -5.30 -0.15 7.72
N ILE A 83 -6.36 -0.83 7.31
CA ILE A 83 -7.13 -1.75 8.17
C ILE A 83 -6.27 -2.95 8.58
N ALA A 84 -5.53 -3.55 7.64
CA ALA A 84 -4.63 -4.67 7.93
C ALA A 84 -3.56 -4.29 8.98
N TYR A 85 -2.96 -3.10 8.83
CA TYR A 85 -2.03 -2.55 9.82
C TYR A 85 -2.65 -2.40 11.22
N LEU A 86 -3.89 -1.92 11.31
CA LEU A 86 -4.62 -1.83 12.57
C LEU A 86 -5.00 -3.20 13.15
N ALA A 87 -5.39 -4.15 12.29
CA ALA A 87 -5.77 -5.51 12.67
C ALA A 87 -4.61 -6.25 13.36
N VAL A 88 -3.37 -6.01 12.93
CA VAL A 88 -2.16 -6.55 13.57
C VAL A 88 -1.63 -5.66 14.70
N LYS A 89 -2.49 -4.82 15.29
CA LYS A 89 -2.15 -3.92 16.41
C LYS A 89 -0.94 -3.04 16.12
N LYS A 90 -0.78 -2.59 14.87
CA LYS A 90 0.31 -1.72 14.41
C LYS A 90 1.71 -2.35 14.50
N ASN A 91 1.80 -3.67 14.56
CA ASN A 91 3.08 -4.36 14.51
C ASN A 91 3.64 -4.35 13.09
N ILE A 92 4.68 -3.55 12.84
CA ILE A 92 5.29 -3.39 11.51
C ILE A 92 5.87 -4.69 10.95
N TYR A 93 6.39 -5.59 11.80
CA TYR A 93 7.01 -6.84 11.38
C TYR A 93 5.98 -7.85 10.87
N ILE A 94 4.72 -7.74 11.32
CA ILE A 94 3.61 -8.57 10.86
C ILE A 94 2.86 -7.86 9.73
N ALA A 95 2.69 -6.53 9.82
CA ALA A 95 1.99 -5.75 8.81
C ALA A 95 2.70 -5.78 7.46
N TYR A 96 4.04 -5.71 7.45
CA TYR A 96 4.83 -5.71 6.22
C TYR A 96 4.56 -6.94 5.34
N PRO A 97 4.76 -8.19 5.80
CA PRO A 97 4.53 -9.36 4.96
C PRO A 97 3.06 -9.48 4.51
N ILE A 98 2.09 -9.07 5.34
CA ILE A 98 0.67 -9.09 4.96
C ILE A 98 0.40 -8.10 3.83
N ILE A 99 0.81 -6.84 3.99
CA ILE A 99 0.59 -5.78 3.00
C ILE A 99 1.34 -6.11 1.70
N PHE A 100 2.58 -6.63 1.79
CA PHE A 100 3.34 -7.08 0.63
C PHE A 100 2.61 -8.19 -0.14
N LEU A 101 2.06 -9.20 0.55
CA LEU A 101 1.27 -10.24 -0.11
C LEU A 101 0.01 -9.68 -0.75
N MET A 102 -0.72 -8.77 -0.08
CA MET A 102 -1.89 -8.10 -0.66
C MET A 102 -1.55 -7.16 -1.83
N PHE A 103 -0.28 -6.78 -1.99
CA PHE A 103 0.20 -5.91 -3.06
C PHE A 103 0.64 -6.70 -4.30
N VAL A 104 1.23 -7.88 -4.10
CA VAL A 104 1.82 -8.69 -5.19
C VAL A 104 0.87 -9.77 -5.73
N LEU A 105 -0.14 -10.20 -4.95
CA LEU A 105 -1.19 -11.14 -5.36
C LEU A 105 -2.27 -10.47 -6.21
#